data_AF-A0A3R6NZI9-F1
#
_entry.id   AF-A0A3R6NZI9-F1
#
_cell.length_a   1.000
_cell.length_b   1.000
_cell.length_c   1.000
_cell.angle_alpha   90.00
_cell.angle_beta   90.00
_cell.angle_gamma   90.00
#
_symmetry.space_group_name_H-M   'P 1'
#
loop_
_entity.id
_entity.type
_entity.pdbx_description
1 polymer ?
#
loop_
_entity_poly.entity_id
_entity_poly.type
_entity_poly.pdbx_seq_one_letter_code
_entity_poly.pdbx_strand_id
1 'polypeptide(L)'
;MKRYIIIAVSFALCLLFNDKVAAQSIVEQAVETLKVDANQQVQDLIERSVARWQSEGYTVVPYTEFKTSSNPLPQEIEVRFQENLVKYANKEFGGEHNSFVIYKREYYYSTVYILQVIEDCPSGIIPNKFTKADTYSLLD
;
A
#
# COMPACT_ATOMS: atom_id res chain seq x y z
N MET A 1 46.17 36.97 39.36
CA MET A 1 46.18 35.79 38.47
C MET A 1 44.95 34.94 38.75
N LYS A 2 43.84 35.15 38.01
CA LYS A 2 42.63 34.30 38.07
C LYS A 2 41.95 34.33 36.69
N ARG A 3 42.33 33.43 35.80
CA ARG A 3 41.71 33.23 34.47
C ARG A 3 41.79 31.75 34.08
N TYR A 4 41.05 30.89 34.79
CA TYR A 4 40.99 29.44 34.49
C TYR A 4 39.58 28.85 34.65
N ILE A 5 38.52 29.63 34.42
CA ILE A 5 37.13 29.13 34.53
C ILE A 5 36.29 29.66 33.36
N ILE A 6 36.70 29.41 32.12
CA ILE A 6 35.81 29.60 30.94
C ILE A 6 35.90 28.42 29.95
N ILE A 7 36.91 27.54 30.04
CA ILE A 7 37.11 26.46 29.05
C ILE A 7 36.31 25.17 29.38
N ALA A 8 35.87 24.99 30.63
CA ALA A 8 35.18 23.76 31.03
C ALA A 8 33.68 23.69 30.65
N VAL A 9 33.05 24.81 30.28
CA VAL A 9 31.62 24.85 29.94
C VAL A 9 31.35 24.52 28.47
N SER A 10 32.31 24.79 27.58
CA SER A 10 32.16 24.53 26.14
C SER A 10 32.35 23.05 25.76
N PHE A 11 33.07 22.26 26.55
CA PHE A 11 33.25 20.82 26.30
C PHE A 11 32.07 19.97 26.77
N ALA A 12 31.32 20.44 27.77
CA ALA A 12 30.14 19.73 28.28
C ALA A 12 28.90 19.89 27.37
N LEU A 13 28.78 21.00 26.63
CA LEU A 13 27.68 21.17 25.68
C LEU A 13 27.83 20.30 24.42
N CYS A 14 29.04 20.11 23.90
CA CYS A 14 29.25 19.27 22.69
C CYS A 14 28.89 17.79 22.91
N LEU A 15 29.07 17.26 24.12
CA LEU A 15 28.68 15.89 24.46
C LEU A 15 27.16 15.72 24.52
N LEU A 16 26.42 16.71 25.05
CA LEU A 16 24.96 16.65 25.13
C LEU A 16 24.25 16.80 23.79
N PHE A 17 24.89 17.45 22.79
CA PHE A 17 24.35 17.52 21.44
C PHE A 17 24.64 16.26 20.61
N ASN A 18 25.79 15.60 20.81
CA ASN A 18 26.13 14.37 20.10
C ASN A 18 25.18 13.21 20.42
N ASP A 19 24.81 13.03 21.70
CA ASP A 19 23.92 11.94 22.10
C ASP A 19 22.51 12.09 21.51
N LYS A 20 22.00 13.32 21.42
CA LYS A 20 20.69 13.60 20.81
C LYS A 20 20.70 13.39 19.30
N VAL A 21 21.76 13.81 18.62
CA VAL A 21 21.91 13.63 17.16
C VAL A 21 22.09 12.16 16.81
N ALA A 22 22.88 11.40 17.60
CA ALA A 22 23.05 9.97 17.42
C ALA A 22 21.74 9.20 17.69
N ALA A 23 21.01 9.54 18.75
CA ALA A 23 19.71 8.92 19.03
C ALA A 23 18.68 9.21 17.94
N GLN A 24 18.64 10.44 17.41
CA GLN A 24 17.73 10.79 16.33
C GLN A 24 18.07 10.05 15.03
N SER A 25 19.36 9.93 14.69
CA SER A 25 19.83 9.16 13.53
C SER A 25 19.49 7.67 13.64
N ILE A 26 19.62 7.06 14.83
CA ILE A 26 19.27 5.65 15.05
C ILE A 26 17.75 5.44 14.90
N VAL A 27 16.94 6.37 15.39
CA VAL A 27 15.48 6.30 15.25
C VAL A 27 15.05 6.46 13.80
N GLU A 28 15.62 7.41 13.06
CA GLU A 28 15.35 7.58 11.62
C GLU A 28 15.70 6.32 10.82
N GLN A 29 16.87 5.74 11.08
CA GLN A 29 17.32 4.52 10.42
C GLN A 29 16.44 3.30 10.78
N ALA A 30 15.98 3.20 12.03
CA ALA A 30 15.04 2.15 12.45
C ALA A 30 13.67 2.32 11.78
N VAL A 31 13.14 3.54 11.69
CA VAL A 31 11.90 3.85 10.99
C VAL A 31 12.01 3.54 9.50
N GLU A 32 13.15 3.87 8.88
CA GLU A 32 13.41 3.56 7.48
C GLU A 32 13.45 2.03 7.25
N THR A 33 14.13 1.29 8.12
CA THR A 33 14.19 -0.17 8.06
C THR A 33 12.81 -0.83 8.21
N LEU A 34 11.99 -0.36 9.15
CA LEU A 34 10.62 -0.84 9.34
C LEU A 34 9.74 -0.58 8.12
N LYS A 35 9.91 0.58 7.46
CA LYS A 35 9.19 0.91 6.22
C LYS A 35 9.61 0.02 5.05
N VAL A 36 10.90 -0.31 4.93
CA VAL A 36 11.40 -1.23 3.90
C VAL A 36 10.79 -2.62 4.10
N ASP A 37 10.73 -3.12 5.33
CA ASP A 37 10.14 -4.41 5.65
C ASP A 37 8.63 -4.45 5.35
N ALA A 38 7.90 -3.40 5.74
CA ALA A 38 6.47 -3.28 5.43
C ALA A 38 6.19 -3.22 3.92
N ASN A 39 7.00 -2.48 3.15
CA ASN A 39 6.87 -2.43 1.70
C ASN A 39 7.13 -3.79 1.06
N GLN A 40 8.16 -4.52 1.52
CA GLN A 40 8.45 -5.87 1.02
C GLN A 40 7.29 -6.82 1.32
N GLN A 41 6.74 -6.80 2.54
CA GLN A 41 5.59 -7.62 2.90
C GLN A 41 4.36 -7.33 2.01
N VAL A 42 4.14 -6.07 1.65
CA VAL A 42 3.07 -5.69 0.71
C VAL A 42 3.35 -6.20 -0.70
N GLN A 43 4.60 -6.13 -1.19
CA GLN A 43 4.96 -6.70 -2.49
C GLN A 43 4.77 -8.22 -2.50
N ASP A 44 5.21 -8.92 -1.46
CA ASP A 44 5.02 -10.37 -1.32
C ASP A 44 3.52 -10.75 -1.30
N LEU A 45 2.69 -9.93 -0.64
CA LEU A 45 1.24 -10.08 -0.65
C LEU A 45 0.66 -9.91 -2.05
N ILE A 46 1.11 -8.89 -2.80
CA ILE A 46 0.67 -8.65 -4.18
C ILE A 46 1.06 -9.84 -5.05
N GLU A 47 2.33 -10.24 -5.05
CA GLU A 47 2.84 -11.35 -5.88
C GLU A 47 2.08 -12.65 -5.61
N ARG A 48 1.92 -13.03 -4.33
CA ARG A 48 1.17 -14.24 -3.94
C ARG A 48 -0.30 -14.15 -4.36
N SER A 49 -0.94 -12.99 -4.19
CA SER A 49 -2.37 -12.82 -4.51
C SER A 49 -2.62 -12.86 -6.02
N VAL A 50 -1.78 -12.19 -6.80
CA VAL A 50 -1.83 -12.19 -8.27
C VAL A 50 -1.62 -13.61 -8.79
N ALA A 51 -0.58 -14.31 -8.33
CA ALA A 51 -0.33 -15.70 -8.73
C ALA A 51 -1.51 -16.63 -8.40
N ARG A 52 -2.10 -16.46 -7.21
CA ARG A 52 -3.30 -17.22 -6.81
C ARG A 52 -4.47 -16.95 -7.76
N TRP A 53 -4.85 -15.69 -7.98
CA TRP A 53 -5.99 -15.35 -8.85
C TRP A 53 -5.78 -15.82 -10.29
N GLN A 54 -4.56 -15.71 -10.81
CA GLN A 54 -4.22 -16.25 -12.13
C GLN A 54 -4.38 -17.78 -12.18
N SER A 55 -3.93 -18.51 -11.15
CA SER A 55 -4.13 -19.97 -11.07
C SER A 55 -5.61 -20.37 -10.91
N GLU A 56 -6.44 -19.48 -10.36
CA GLU A 56 -7.90 -19.64 -10.28
C GLU A 56 -8.62 -19.29 -11.61
N GLY A 57 -7.86 -18.88 -12.63
CA GLY A 57 -8.36 -18.58 -13.97
C GLY A 57 -8.86 -17.14 -14.16
N TYR A 58 -8.52 -16.22 -13.25
CA TYR A 58 -8.82 -14.80 -13.44
C TYR A 58 -7.77 -14.13 -14.33
N THR A 59 -8.24 -13.26 -15.23
CA THR A 59 -7.42 -12.17 -15.74
C THR A 59 -7.26 -11.14 -14.63
N VAL A 60 -6.03 -10.69 -14.40
CA VAL A 60 -5.69 -9.73 -13.33
C VAL A 60 -5.12 -8.48 -13.98
N VAL A 61 -5.70 -7.32 -13.68
CA VAL A 61 -5.30 -6.03 -14.27
C VAL A 61 -5.13 -5.00 -13.14
N PRO A 62 -4.00 -4.29 -13.05
CA PRO A 62 -3.86 -3.15 -12.16
C PRO A 62 -4.98 -2.12 -12.41
N TYR A 63 -5.56 -1.56 -11.35
CA TYR A 63 -6.69 -0.64 -11.49
C TYR A 63 -6.34 0.58 -12.36
N THR A 64 -5.11 1.07 -12.24
CA THR A 64 -4.58 2.18 -13.04
C THR A 64 -4.56 1.91 -14.54
N GLU A 65 -4.39 0.64 -14.94
CA GLU A 65 -4.46 0.22 -16.34
C GLU A 65 -5.92 -0.01 -16.75
N PHE A 66 -6.70 -0.66 -15.88
CA PHE A 66 -8.11 -0.96 -16.09
C PHE A 66 -8.92 0.29 -16.47
N LYS A 67 -8.76 1.38 -15.71
CA LYS A 67 -9.47 2.66 -15.94
C LYS A 67 -9.14 3.34 -17.28
N THR A 68 -8.01 2.99 -17.88
CA THR A 68 -7.57 3.55 -19.18
C THR A 68 -7.80 2.60 -20.33
N SER A 69 -8.10 1.34 -20.03
CA SER A 69 -8.36 0.31 -21.03
C SER A 69 -9.75 0.49 -21.63
N SER A 70 -9.89 0.13 -22.91
CA SER A 70 -11.21 -0.05 -23.50
C SER A 70 -11.79 -1.34 -22.93
N ASN A 71 -12.54 -1.20 -21.84
CA ASN A 71 -13.25 -2.28 -21.17
C ASN A 71 -14.75 -2.18 -21.47
N PRO A 72 -15.51 -3.30 -21.42
CA PRO A 72 -16.93 -3.31 -21.80
C PRO A 72 -17.86 -2.88 -20.66
N LEU A 73 -17.36 -2.37 -19.53
CA LEU A 73 -18.22 -2.02 -18.41
C LEU A 73 -19.03 -0.75 -18.70
N PRO A 74 -20.31 -0.70 -18.27
CA PRO A 74 -21.07 0.53 -18.25
C PRO A 74 -20.40 1.59 -17.38
N GLN A 75 -20.52 2.87 -17.77
CA GLN A 75 -19.89 3.99 -17.08
C GLN A 75 -20.31 4.06 -15.60
N GLU A 76 -21.56 3.73 -15.26
CA GLU A 76 -22.01 3.71 -13.87
C GLU A 76 -21.26 2.70 -13.00
N ILE A 77 -20.77 1.60 -13.59
CA ILE A 77 -20.00 0.59 -12.88
C ILE A 77 -18.57 1.05 -12.69
N GLU A 78 -17.97 1.71 -13.69
CA GLU A 78 -16.64 2.33 -13.55
C GLU A 78 -16.63 3.38 -12.42
N VAL A 79 -17.66 4.23 -12.37
CA VAL A 79 -17.83 5.22 -11.31
C VAL A 79 -17.97 4.55 -9.95
N ARG A 80 -18.81 3.52 -9.83
CA ARG A 80 -19.02 2.79 -8.57
C ARG A 80 -17.74 2.08 -8.10
N PHE A 81 -16.96 1.52 -9.02
CA PHE A 81 -15.66 0.93 -8.72
C PHE A 81 -14.69 1.99 -8.19
N GLN A 82 -14.65 3.18 -8.80
CA GLN A 82 -13.83 4.28 -8.31
C GLN A 82 -14.23 4.73 -6.90
N GLU A 83 -15.54 4.87 -6.64
CA GLU A 83 -16.05 5.24 -5.31
C GLU A 83 -15.69 4.20 -4.24
N ASN A 84 -15.87 2.92 -4.55
CA ASN A 84 -15.52 1.83 -3.64
C ASN A 84 -14.01 1.70 -3.44
N LEU A 85 -13.20 1.96 -4.47
CA LEU A 85 -11.74 2.04 -4.32
C LEU A 85 -11.36 3.12 -3.32
N VAL A 86 -11.89 4.35 -3.47
CA VAL A 86 -11.58 5.47 -2.56
C VAL A 86 -12.02 5.17 -1.12
N LYS A 87 -13.11 4.42 -0.96
CA LYS A 87 -13.68 4.07 0.34
C LYS A 87 -12.90 2.96 1.07
N TYR A 88 -12.42 1.96 0.35
CA TYR A 88 -11.91 0.72 0.95
C TYR A 88 -10.41 0.49 0.74
N ALA A 89 -9.75 1.18 -0.19
CA ALA A 89 -8.34 0.98 -0.43
C ALA A 89 -7.48 1.57 0.69
N ASN A 90 -6.52 0.78 1.15
CA ASN A 90 -5.53 1.20 2.12
C ASN A 90 -4.64 2.32 1.56
N LYS A 91 -4.77 3.54 2.12
CA LYS A 91 -4.04 4.73 1.65
C LYS A 91 -2.56 4.72 2.05
N GLU A 92 -2.22 4.02 3.12
CA GLU A 92 -0.83 3.91 3.59
C GLU A 92 -0.01 2.99 2.68
N PHE A 93 -0.64 1.93 2.16
CA PHE A 93 0.01 0.89 1.35
C PHE A 93 -0.39 0.91 -0.12
N GLY A 94 -0.39 2.11 -0.72
CA GLY A 94 -0.42 2.31 -2.17
C GLY A 94 -1.79 2.60 -2.79
N GLY A 95 -2.89 2.47 -2.03
CA GLY A 95 -4.23 2.87 -2.47
C GLY A 95 -4.59 2.37 -3.86
N GLU A 96 -4.79 3.28 -4.80
CA GLU A 96 -5.10 2.97 -6.20
C GLU A 96 -3.99 2.16 -6.90
N HIS A 97 -2.71 2.46 -6.64
CA HIS A 97 -1.58 1.82 -7.33
C HIS A 97 -1.42 0.33 -7.00
N ASN A 98 -1.87 -0.09 -5.81
CA ASN A 98 -1.85 -1.48 -5.38
C ASN A 98 -3.24 -2.12 -5.40
N SER A 99 -4.18 -1.53 -6.15
CA SER A 99 -5.52 -2.09 -6.36
C SER A 99 -5.62 -2.77 -7.72
N PHE A 100 -6.47 -3.80 -7.82
CA PHE A 100 -6.62 -4.62 -9.02
C PHE A 100 -8.09 -4.81 -9.37
N VAL A 101 -8.38 -4.89 -10.66
CA VAL A 101 -9.61 -5.51 -11.15
C VAL A 101 -9.25 -6.90 -11.65
N ILE A 102 -9.89 -7.91 -11.08
CA ILE A 102 -9.79 -9.29 -11.55
C ILE A 102 -11.10 -9.68 -12.21
N TYR A 103 -11.03 -10.41 -13.31
CA TYR A 103 -12.24 -10.88 -13.99
C TYR A 103 -12.07 -12.23 -14.66
N LYS A 104 -13.16 -12.97 -14.73
CA LYS A 104 -13.24 -14.26 -15.44
C LYS A 104 -14.64 -14.44 -16.02
N ARG A 105 -14.73 -15.20 -17.10
CA ARG A 105 -16.03 -15.63 -17.63
C ARG A 105 -16.65 -16.67 -16.70
N GLU A 106 -17.85 -16.42 -16.21
CA GLU A 106 -18.69 -17.36 -15.47
C GLU A 106 -19.87 -17.79 -16.33
N TYR A 107 -20.01 -19.10 -16.55
CA TYR A 107 -21.02 -19.67 -17.45
C TYR A 107 -20.93 -19.11 -18.89
N TYR A 108 -21.71 -19.64 -19.83
CA TYR A 108 -21.56 -19.30 -21.25
C TYR A 108 -21.91 -17.84 -21.63
N TYR A 109 -22.44 -17.04 -20.70
CA TYR A 109 -23.04 -15.74 -21.00
C TYR A 109 -22.72 -14.64 -19.98
N SER A 110 -21.72 -14.79 -19.10
CA SER A 110 -21.39 -13.70 -18.19
C SER A 110 -19.91 -13.59 -17.86
N THR A 111 -19.45 -12.37 -17.65
CA THR A 111 -18.11 -12.07 -17.14
C THR A 111 -18.24 -11.38 -15.80
N VAL A 112 -17.59 -11.95 -14.78
CA VAL A 112 -17.60 -11.39 -13.42
C VAL A 112 -16.33 -10.60 -13.19
N TYR A 113 -16.49 -9.31 -12.90
CA TYR A 113 -15.46 -8.36 -12.53
C TYR A 113 -15.49 -8.15 -11.02
N ILE A 114 -14.31 -8.09 -10.41
CA ILE A 114 -14.15 -7.96 -8.96
C ILE A 114 -13.07 -6.93 -8.69
N LEU A 115 -13.41 -5.90 -7.92
CA LEU A 115 -12.46 -4.92 -7.42
C LEU A 115 -11.78 -5.45 -6.16
N GLN A 116 -10.47 -5.65 -6.23
CA GLN A 116 -9.61 -6.11 -5.14
C GLN A 116 -8.74 -4.96 -4.64
N VAL A 117 -8.83 -4.66 -3.35
CA VAL A 117 -8.01 -3.65 -2.69
C VAL A 117 -7.29 -4.27 -1.50
N ILE A 118 -6.10 -3.77 -1.17
CA ILE A 118 -5.43 -4.15 0.07
C ILE A 118 -6.32 -3.74 1.24
N GLU A 119 -6.49 -4.62 2.23
CA GLU A 119 -7.34 -4.34 3.39
C GLU A 119 -6.93 -3.05 4.11
N ASP A 120 -7.92 -2.25 4.52
CA ASP A 120 -7.69 -1.05 5.31
C ASP A 120 -7.48 -1.45 6.78
N CYS A 121 -6.24 -1.30 7.26
CA CYS A 121 -5.85 -1.62 8.63
C CYS A 121 -5.62 -0.35 9.44
N PRO A 122 -5.75 -0.42 10.78
CA PRO A 122 -5.28 0.66 11.66
C PRO A 122 -3.81 0.99 11.37
N SER A 123 -3.44 2.26 11.51
CA SER A 123 -2.08 2.72 11.22
C SER A 123 -1.02 1.93 12.01
N GLY A 124 0.07 1.58 11.33
CA GLY A 124 1.16 0.76 11.89
C GLY A 124 0.94 -0.75 11.83
N ILE A 125 -0.23 -1.20 11.33
CA ILE A 125 -0.48 -2.62 11.05
C ILE A 125 -0.24 -2.88 9.56
N ILE A 126 0.63 -3.85 9.27
CA ILE A 126 0.93 -4.28 7.91
C ILE A 126 -0.23 -5.17 7.43
N PRO A 127 -0.87 -4.84 6.29
CA PRO A 127 -1.97 -5.62 5.75
C PRO A 127 -1.48 -7.00 5.26
N ASN A 128 -2.31 -8.03 5.40
CA ASN A 128 -1.95 -9.41 5.05
C ASN A 128 -2.86 -10.06 4.01
N LYS A 129 -3.87 -9.34 3.52
CA LYS A 129 -4.79 -9.83 2.48
C LYS A 129 -5.35 -8.71 1.61
N PHE A 130 -5.87 -9.13 0.46
CA PHE A 130 -6.80 -8.35 -0.33
C PHE A 130 -8.24 -8.57 0.12
N THR A 131 -9.04 -7.51 0.02
CA THR A 131 -10.46 -7.49 0.26
C THR A 131 -11.20 -7.16 -1.04
N LYS A 132 -12.31 -7.86 -1.27
CA LYS A 132 -13.25 -7.53 -2.32
C LYS A 132 -14.02 -6.27 -1.97
N ALA A 133 -13.73 -5.17 -2.66
CA ALA A 133 -14.41 -3.89 -2.46
C ALA A 133 -15.72 -3.79 -3.27
N ASP A 134 -15.79 -4.42 -4.44
CA ASP A 134 -17.00 -4.46 -5.28
C ASP A 134 -16.97 -5.68 -6.22
N THR A 135 -18.13 -6.00 -6.81
CA THR A 135 -18.29 -7.02 -7.84
C THR A 135 -19.37 -6.61 -8.84
N TYR A 136 -19.17 -6.96 -10.10
CA TYR A 136 -20.16 -6.77 -11.15
C TYR A 136 -20.15 -7.94 -12.12
N SER A 137 -21.34 -8.37 -12.54
CA SER A 137 -21.52 -9.43 -13.55
C SER A 137 -22.06 -8.78 -14.81
N LEU A 138 -21.24 -8.75 -15.86
CA LEU A 138 -21.66 -8.33 -17.19
C LEU A 138 -22.26 -9.53 -17.92
N LEU A 139 -23.44 -9.38 -18.52
CA LEU A 139 -23.99 -10.38 -19.42
C LEU A 139 -23.42 -10.16 -20.82
N ASP A 140 -22.87 -11.21 -21.42
CA ASP A 140 -22.27 -11.20 -22.77
C ASP A 140 -23.35 -11.17 -23.87
#